data_AF-A0A6B3GPZ1-F1
#
_entry.id   AF-A0A6B3GPZ1-F1
#
_cell.length_a   1.000
_cell.length_b   1.000
_cell.length_c   1.000
_cell.angle_alpha   90.00
_cell.angle_beta   90.00
_cell.angle_gamma   90.00
#
_symmetry.space_group_name_H-M   'P 1'
#
loop_
_entity.id
_entity.type
_entity.pdbx_description
1 polymer ?
#
loop_
_entity_poly.entity_id
_entity_poly.type
_entity_poly.pdbx_seq_one_letter_code
_entity_poly.pdbx_strand_id
1 'polypeptide(L)'
;MRTSKRSQILEAATRVVQREGVKSVTFDSVAAEAGLTKGGLLYHFASRDDLVLAIHQHLADRWEADLVAAAGKPATEATRDERLAAYTQVAIQSATRAELLLMLEG
;
A
#
# COMPACT_ATOMS: atom_id res chain seq x y z
N MET A 1 -14.58 8.49 -7.05
CA MET A 1 -14.93 7.38 -6.14
C MET A 1 -14.81 7.89 -4.70
N ARG A 2 -15.80 7.68 -3.82
CA ARG A 2 -15.66 8.08 -2.41
C ARG A 2 -14.58 7.20 -1.77
N THR A 3 -13.52 7.78 -1.23
CA THR A 3 -12.50 7.05 -0.48
C THR A 3 -13.16 6.41 0.75
N SER A 4 -13.08 5.09 0.86
CA SER A 4 -13.60 4.41 2.05
C SER A 4 -12.78 4.79 3.28
N LYS A 5 -13.37 4.75 4.48
CA LYS A 5 -12.60 4.96 5.73
C LYS A 5 -11.43 3.98 5.83
N ARG A 6 -11.61 2.75 5.36
CA ARG A 6 -10.54 1.74 5.29
C ARG A 6 -9.38 2.24 4.42
N SER A 7 -9.66 2.75 3.22
CA SER A 7 -8.64 3.31 2.32
C SER A 7 -7.95 4.53 2.94
N GLN A 8 -8.68 5.42 3.62
CA GLN A 8 -8.10 6.56 4.33
C GLN A 8 -7.12 6.11 5.43
N ILE A 9 -7.47 5.06 6.17
CA ILE A 9 -6.59 4.48 7.20
C ILE A 9 -5.32 3.89 6.57
N LEU A 10 -5.43 3.19 5.44
CA LEU A 10 -4.28 2.58 4.76
C LEU A 10 -3.34 3.63 4.16
N GLU A 11 -3.87 4.71 3.59
CA GLU A 11 -3.06 5.84 3.13
C GLU A 11 -2.34 6.53 4.30
N ALA A 12 -3.01 6.72 5.44
CA ALA A 12 -2.38 7.24 6.65
C ALA A 12 -1.28 6.31 7.16
N ALA A 13 -1.56 5.02 7.29
CA ALA A 13 -0.57 4.05 7.74
C ALA A 13 0.64 3.98 6.79
N THR A 14 0.42 4.07 5.48
CA THR A 14 1.50 4.14 4.48
C THR A 14 2.41 5.35 4.73
N ARG A 15 1.85 6.53 5.08
CA ARG A 15 2.64 7.71 5.44
C ARG A 15 3.46 7.51 6.72
N VAL A 16 2.91 6.82 7.73
CA VAL A 16 3.66 6.43 8.94
C VAL A 16 4.86 5.55 8.56
N VAL A 17 4.65 4.53 7.71
CA VAL A 17 5.74 3.65 7.24
C VAL A 17 6.79 4.46 6.48
N GLN A 18 6.38 5.35 5.58
CA GLN A 18 7.31 6.18 4.81
C GLN A 18 8.21 7.03 5.71
N ARG A 19 7.69 7.55 6.82
CA ARG A 19 8.43 8.42 7.73
C ARG A 19 9.28 7.65 8.74
N GLU A 20 8.73 6.58 9.33
CA GLU A 20 9.28 5.98 10.55
C GLU A 20 9.51 4.46 10.45
N GLY A 21 9.11 3.82 9.35
CA GLY A 21 9.27 2.39 9.11
C GLY A 21 8.11 1.52 9.60
N VAL A 22 8.17 0.21 9.35
CA VAL A 22 7.03 -0.70 9.59
C VAL A 22 6.76 -0.88 11.09
N LYS A 23 7.82 -0.86 11.91
CA LYS A 23 7.74 -1.03 13.37
C LYS A 23 6.96 0.09 14.07
N SER A 24 6.92 1.30 13.51
CA SER A 24 6.17 2.42 14.08
C SER A 24 4.66 2.33 13.84
N VAL A 25 4.21 1.44 12.94
CA VAL A 25 2.78 1.23 12.65
C VAL A 25 2.10 0.67 13.89
N THR A 26 1.34 1.52 14.56
CA THR A 26 0.48 1.21 15.71
C THR A 26 -0.87 1.85 15.52
N PHE A 27 -1.91 1.33 16.18
CA PHE A 27 -3.24 1.96 16.13
C PHE A 27 -3.22 3.43 16.56
N ASP A 28 -2.39 3.79 17.54
CA ASP A 28 -2.32 5.17 18.02
C ASP A 28 -1.62 6.08 17.01
N SER A 29 -0.50 5.65 16.42
CA SER A 29 0.20 6.41 15.37
C SER A 29 -0.68 6.63 14.13
N VAL A 30 -1.42 5.61 13.70
CA VAL A 30 -2.26 5.68 12.50
C VAL A 30 -3.55 6.44 12.78
N ALA A 31 -4.12 6.32 13.98
CA ALA A 31 -5.25 7.15 14.40
C ALA A 31 -4.89 8.64 14.37
N ALA A 32 -3.72 9.00 14.90
CA ALA A 32 -3.21 10.36 14.85
C ALA A 32 -3.01 10.86 13.40
N GLU A 33 -2.36 10.05 12.55
CA GLU A 33 -2.11 10.39 11.13
C GLU A 33 -3.39 10.45 10.29
N ALA A 34 -4.41 9.66 10.62
CA ALA A 34 -5.68 9.60 9.90
C ALA A 34 -6.72 10.63 10.39
N GLY A 35 -6.49 11.26 11.55
CA GLY A 35 -7.49 12.09 12.23
C GLY A 35 -8.70 11.29 12.73
N LEU A 36 -8.47 10.06 13.17
CA LEU A 36 -9.49 9.11 13.63
C LEU A 36 -9.22 8.66 15.08
N THR A 37 -10.18 7.97 15.67
CA THR A 37 -10.00 7.34 16.99
C THR A 37 -9.48 5.92 16.86
N LYS A 38 -8.75 5.43 17.88
CA LYS A 38 -8.32 4.03 17.99
C LYS A 38 -9.48 3.05 17.82
N GLY A 39 -10.63 3.31 18.46
CA GLY A 39 -11.83 2.48 18.31
C GLY A 39 -12.37 2.45 16.87
N GLY A 40 -12.27 3.57 16.15
CA GLY A 40 -12.61 3.63 14.73
C GLY A 40 -11.71 2.79 13.84
N LEU A 41 -10.41 2.66 14.17
CA LEU A 41 -9.49 1.77 13.45
C LEU A 41 -9.72 0.29 13.82
N LEU A 42 -9.97 -0.02 15.09
CA LEU A 42 -10.24 -1.38 15.56
C LEU A 42 -11.49 -2.00 14.91
N TYR A 43 -12.43 -1.17 14.47
CA TYR A 43 -13.58 -1.61 13.66
C TYR A 43 -13.17 -2.17 12.28
N HIS A 44 -12.05 -1.70 11.72
CA HIS A 44 -11.55 -2.10 10.41
C HIS A 44 -10.43 -3.14 10.46
N PHE A 45 -9.63 -3.15 11.53
CA PHE A 45 -8.47 -4.02 11.69
C PHE A 45 -8.44 -4.54 13.13
N ALA A 46 -8.52 -5.87 13.31
CA ALA A 46 -8.62 -6.47 14.65
C ALA A 46 -7.28 -6.46 15.40
N SER A 47 -6.16 -6.45 14.69
CA SER A 47 -4.82 -6.43 15.25
C SER A 47 -3.87 -5.51 14.46
N ARG A 48 -2.69 -5.25 15.04
CA ARG A 48 -1.61 -4.56 14.33
C ARG A 48 -1.18 -5.36 13.10
N ASP A 49 -1.11 -6.68 13.21
CA ASP A 49 -0.66 -7.54 12.12
C ASP A 49 -1.68 -7.55 10.97
N ASP A 50 -2.98 -7.53 11.27
CA ASP A 50 -4.03 -7.35 10.25
C ASP A 50 -3.90 -6.01 9.52
N LEU A 51 -3.57 -4.94 10.26
CA LEU A 51 -3.33 -3.62 9.68
C LEU A 51 -2.08 -3.64 8.78
N VAL A 52 -0.98 -4.23 9.24
CA VAL A 52 0.26 -4.34 8.45
C VAL A 52 0.03 -5.18 7.19
N LEU A 53 -0.65 -6.32 7.29
CA LEU A 53 -1.02 -7.14 6.13
C LEU A 53 -1.89 -6.36 5.14
N ALA A 54 -2.85 -5.59 5.64
CA ALA A 54 -3.70 -4.77 4.79
C ALA A 54 -2.94 -3.64 4.09
N ILE A 55 -1.88 -3.09 4.71
CA ILE A 55 -0.99 -2.11 4.05
C ILE A 55 -0.23 -2.79 2.91
N HIS A 56 0.31 -4.00 3.13
CA HIS A 56 0.97 -4.77 2.07
C HIS A 56 0.03 -4.99 0.88
N GLN A 57 -1.18 -5.47 1.14
CA GLN A 57 -2.16 -5.70 0.06
C GLN A 57 -2.51 -4.40 -0.67
N HIS A 58 -2.71 -3.30 0.07
CA HIS A 58 -3.02 -2.00 -0.52
C HIS A 58 -1.93 -1.49 -1.45
N LEU A 59 -0.66 -1.68 -1.10
CA LEU A 59 0.46 -1.31 -1.95
C LEU A 59 0.63 -2.26 -3.14
N ALA A 60 0.43 -3.57 -2.94
CA ALA A 60 0.44 -4.55 -4.02
C ALA A 60 -0.64 -4.24 -5.06
N ASP A 61 -1.86 -3.94 -4.63
CA ASP A 61 -2.99 -3.58 -5.50
C ASP A 61 -2.69 -2.30 -6.30
N ARG A 62 -2.06 -1.30 -5.66
CA ARG A 62 -1.61 -0.07 -6.34
C ARG A 62 -0.56 -0.37 -7.38
N TRP A 63 0.42 -1.21 -7.04
CA TRP A 63 1.49 -1.59 -7.96
C TRP A 63 0.97 -2.39 -9.16
N GLU A 64 0.01 -3.30 -8.93
CA GLU A 64 -0.70 -4.01 -10.00
C GLU A 64 -1.45 -3.04 -10.91
N ALA A 65 -2.17 -2.06 -10.33
CA ALA A 65 -2.86 -1.04 -11.11
C ALA A 65 -1.91 -0.21 -11.98
N ASP A 66 -0.74 0.18 -11.45
CA ASP A 66 0.30 0.87 -12.20
C ASP A 66 0.85 0.02 -13.35
N LEU A 67 1.08 -1.28 -13.11
CA LEU A 67 1.53 -2.22 -14.14
C LEU A 67 0.51 -2.38 -15.26
N VAL A 68 -0.77 -2.50 -14.92
CA VAL A 68 -1.87 -2.57 -15.89
C VAL A 68 -1.97 -1.28 -16.68
N ALA A 69 -1.84 -0.12 -16.03
CA ALA A 69 -1.84 1.18 -16.69
C ALA A 69 -0.66 1.33 -17.66
N ALA A 70 0.55 0.91 -17.26
CA ALA A 70 1.74 0.96 -18.10
C ALA A 70 1.66 0.00 -19.29
N ALA A 71 1.12 -1.20 -19.10
CA ALA A 71 0.90 -2.17 -20.19
C ALA A 71 -0.30 -1.84 -21.09
N GLY A 72 -1.23 -1.00 -20.59
CA GLY A 72 -2.51 -0.70 -21.23
C GLY A 72 -3.51 -1.87 -21.23
N LYS A 73 -3.21 -2.97 -20.52
CA LYS A 73 -4.01 -4.20 -20.47
C LYS A 73 -3.66 -5.06 -19.24
N PRO A 74 -4.54 -5.99 -18.84
CA PRO A 74 -4.23 -6.96 -17.79
C PRO A 74 -3.01 -7.83 -18.13
N ALA A 75 -2.25 -8.23 -17.11
CA ALA A 75 -1.04 -9.04 -17.29
C ALA A 75 -1.29 -10.40 -17.99
N THR A 76 -2.51 -10.93 -17.86
CA THR A 76 -3.00 -12.16 -18.52
C THR A 76 -3.14 -12.02 -20.03
N GLU A 77 -3.30 -10.80 -20.54
CA GLU A 77 -3.45 -10.48 -21.96
C GLU A 77 -2.15 -9.92 -22.57
N ALA A 78 -1.17 -9.60 -21.73
CA ALA A 78 0.13 -9.11 -22.15
C ALA A 78 1.08 -10.24 -22.55
N THR A 79 1.94 -9.97 -23.53
CA THR A 79 3.11 -10.78 -23.85
C THR A 79 4.17 -10.68 -22.75
N ARG A 80 5.20 -11.54 -22.80
CA ARG A 80 6.34 -11.46 -21.88
C ARG A 80 7.04 -10.09 -21.97
N ASP A 81 7.25 -9.60 -23.19
CA ASP A 81 8.00 -8.37 -23.42
C ASP A 81 7.21 -7.14 -22.96
N GLU A 82 5.90 -7.11 -23.18
CA GLU A 82 5.03 -6.05 -22.63
C GLU A 82 5.03 -6.04 -21.10
N ARG A 83 4.99 -7.22 -20.45
CA ARG A 83 5.09 -7.30 -18.97
C ARG A 83 6.44 -6.81 -18.46
N LEU A 84 7.54 -7.17 -19.12
CA LEU A 84 8.88 -6.73 -18.73
C LEU A 84 9.03 -5.22 -18.92
N ALA A 85 8.55 -4.66 -20.04
CA ALA A 85 8.56 -3.24 -20.30
C ALA A 85 7.75 -2.45 -19.25
N ALA A 86 6.53 -2.91 -18.95
CA ALA A 86 5.70 -2.31 -17.90
C ALA A 86 6.37 -2.38 -16.52
N TYR A 87 6.96 -3.53 -16.17
CA TYR A 87 7.70 -3.68 -14.93
C TYR A 87 8.87 -2.69 -14.84
N THR A 88 9.70 -2.57 -15.87
CA THR A 88 10.82 -1.62 -15.88
C THR A 88 10.33 -0.18 -15.77
N GLN A 89 9.27 0.19 -16.47
CA GLN A 89 8.70 1.54 -16.39
C GLN A 89 8.19 1.86 -14.98
N VAL A 90 7.41 0.96 -14.38
CA VAL A 90 6.82 1.17 -13.05
C VAL A 90 7.89 1.10 -11.96
N ALA A 91 8.84 0.17 -12.03
CA ALA A 91 9.90 0.04 -11.02
C ALA A 91 10.80 1.30 -10.92
N ILE A 92 10.97 2.04 -12.03
CA ILE A 92 11.76 3.28 -12.05
C ILE A 92 10.97 4.48 -11.48
N GLN A 93 9.64 4.46 -11.56
CA GLN A 93 8.80 5.61 -11.24
C GLN A 93 8.05 5.48 -9.91
N SER A 94 7.68 4.26 -9.51
CA SER A 94 6.72 4.03 -8.43
C SER A 94 7.34 3.62 -7.10
N ALA A 95 8.60 3.21 -7.03
CA ALA A 95 9.17 2.68 -5.78
C ALA A 95 9.31 3.75 -4.68
N THR A 96 8.35 3.80 -3.77
CA THR A 96 8.39 4.62 -2.56
C THR A 96 9.21 3.94 -1.46
N ARG A 97 9.72 4.74 -0.51
CA ARG A 97 10.41 4.21 0.67
C ARG A 97 9.54 3.22 1.46
N ALA A 98 8.22 3.42 1.52
CA ALA A 98 7.33 2.49 2.24
C ALA A 98 7.24 1.13 1.56
N GLU A 99 7.12 1.10 0.23
CA GLU A 99 7.09 -0.17 -0.51
C GLU A 99 8.38 -0.94 -0.30
N LEU A 100 9.53 -0.26 -0.41
CA LEU A 100 10.84 -0.89 -0.17
C LEU A 100 10.98 -1.44 1.26
N LEU A 101 10.54 -0.69 2.27
CA LEU A 101 10.61 -1.15 3.65
C LEU A 101 9.69 -2.34 3.93
N LEU A 102 8.48 -2.34 3.36
CA LEU A 102 7.55 -3.46 3.52
C LEU A 102 8.02 -4.71 2.78
N MET A 103 8.69 -4.56 1.63
CA MET A 103 9.30 -5.70 0.92
C MET A 103 10.48 -6.32 1.67
N LEU A 104 11.19 -5.54 2.50
CA LEU A 104 12.42 -5.97 3.19
C LEU A 104 12.19 -6.38 4.65
N GLU A 105 11.14 -5.87 5.31
CA GLU A 105 10.86 -6.07 6.73
C GLU A 105 9.68 -7.04 7.00
N GLY A 106 9.34 -7.90 6.03
CA GLY A 106 8.34 -8.96 6.15
C GLY A 106 8.87 -10.27 6.72
#